data_AF-A0A925J200-F1
#
_entry.id   AF-A0A925J200-F1
#
_cell.length_a   1.000
_cell.length_b   1.000
_cell.length_c   1.000
_cell.angle_alpha   90.00
_cell.angle_beta   90.00
_cell.angle_gamma   90.00
#
_symmetry.space_group_name_H-M   'P 1'
#
loop_
_entity.id
_entity.type
_entity.pdbx_description
1 polymer ?
#
loop_
_entity_poly.entity_id
_entity_poly.type
_entity_poly.pdbx_seq_one_letter_code
_entity_poly.pdbx_strand_id
1 'polypeptide(L)'
;MPDGRLTLDAPEVRHTTEELIIPAMQLAFARLHKAAFGVATGVAGALLMGGITMACLLVPRASTFPLGLLGEYFAGFSVSWKGVAVGMGWGFLVSFVAGWFVAFCRNLALAVSAFMIRTRAEIEQTRNFLDHI
;
A
#
# COMPACT_ATOMS: atom_id res chain seq x y z
N MET A 1 -45.95 28.81 26.59
CA MET A 1 -46.05 29.25 25.19
C MET A 1 -44.87 30.17 24.91
N PRO A 2 -44.15 30.06 23.78
CA PRO A 2 -43.96 28.94 22.85
C PRO A 2 -42.45 28.62 22.62
N ASP A 3 -42.22 27.66 21.73
CA ASP A 3 -40.98 26.98 21.35
C ASP A 3 -39.78 27.86 20.97
N GLY A 4 -38.60 27.45 21.44
CA GLY A 4 -37.30 27.72 20.84
C GLY A 4 -36.71 26.43 20.30
N ARG A 5 -37.47 25.70 19.46
CA ARG A 5 -36.91 24.66 18.60
C ARG A 5 -35.89 25.35 17.70
N LEU A 6 -34.62 25.32 18.15
CA LEU A 6 -33.46 25.59 17.34
C LEU A 6 -33.52 24.63 16.17
N THR A 7 -34.07 25.14 15.08
CA THR A 7 -33.76 24.81 13.71
C THR A 7 -32.23 24.85 13.55
N LEU A 8 -31.54 23.80 14.01
CA LEU A 8 -30.30 23.36 13.37
C LEU A 8 -30.69 22.57 12.11
N ASP A 9 -31.52 23.21 11.31
CA ASP A 9 -31.46 23.01 9.88
C ASP A 9 -30.15 23.68 9.50
N ALA A 10 -29.10 22.87 9.40
CA ALA A 10 -27.76 23.32 9.04
C ALA A 10 -27.49 22.93 7.58
N PRO A 11 -28.18 23.55 6.59
CA PRO A 11 -27.84 23.35 5.19
C PRO A 11 -26.38 23.78 4.95
N GLU A 12 -25.90 24.80 5.67
CA GLU A 12 -24.52 25.27 5.60
C GLU A 12 -23.49 24.21 6.03
N VAL A 13 -23.75 23.45 7.11
CA VAL A 13 -22.80 22.43 7.62
C VAL A 13 -22.79 21.17 6.73
N ARG A 14 -23.93 20.83 6.11
CA ARG A 14 -24.01 19.70 5.15
C ARG A 14 -23.12 19.93 3.93
N HIS A 15 -23.17 21.12 3.34
CA HIS A 15 -22.42 21.43 2.13
C HIS A 15 -20.89 21.39 2.35
N THR A 16 -20.39 21.94 3.45
CA THR A 16 -18.95 21.92 3.75
C THR A 16 -18.44 20.50 4.02
N THR A 17 -19.27 19.68 4.68
CA THR A 17 -18.93 18.29 5.00
C THR A 17 -18.91 17.43 3.72
N GLU A 18 -19.89 17.59 2.84
CA GLU A 18 -19.93 16.92 1.53
C GLU A 18 -18.77 17.36 0.61
N GLU A 19 -18.45 18.66 0.57
CA GLU A 19 -17.30 19.19 -0.20
C GLU A 19 -15.95 18.66 0.27
N LEU A 20 -15.78 18.40 1.57
CA LEU A 20 -14.53 17.85 2.12
C LEU A 20 -14.44 16.33 1.98
N ILE A 21 -15.57 15.62 2.04
CA ILE A 21 -15.61 14.16 2.00
C ILE A 21 -15.39 13.62 0.59
N ILE A 22 -15.99 14.23 -0.44
CA ILE A 22 -15.90 13.72 -1.82
C ILE A 22 -14.44 13.66 -2.33
N PRO A 23 -13.61 14.71 -2.18
CA PRO A 23 -12.20 14.69 -2.59
C PRO A 23 -11.37 13.73 -1.73
N ALA A 24 -11.62 13.66 -0.42
CA ALA A 24 -10.90 12.78 0.49
C ALA A 24 -11.17 11.30 0.19
N MET A 25 -12.41 10.96 -0.15
CA MET A 25 -12.77 9.64 -0.65
C MET A 25 -12.11 9.36 -1.99
N GLN A 26 -12.16 10.28 -2.95
CA GLN A 26 -11.50 10.09 -4.25
C GLN A 26 -9.99 9.87 -4.13
N LEU A 27 -9.31 10.54 -3.18
CA LEU A 27 -7.90 10.29 -2.88
C LEU A 27 -7.68 8.94 -2.19
N ALA A 28 -8.54 8.56 -1.24
CA ALA A 28 -8.45 7.28 -0.53
C ALA A 28 -8.69 6.08 -1.47
N PHE A 29 -9.54 6.26 -2.48
CA PHE A 29 -9.84 5.29 -3.55
C PHE A 29 -8.96 5.43 -4.80
N ALA A 30 -8.04 6.40 -4.83
CA ALA A 30 -7.08 6.52 -5.92
C ALA A 30 -6.23 5.24 -5.94
N ARG A 31 -6.30 4.51 -7.07
CA ARG A 31 -5.57 3.25 -7.25
C ARG A 31 -4.08 3.50 -6.96
N LEU A 32 -3.56 2.83 -5.94
CA LEU A 32 -2.16 2.95 -5.58
C LEU A 32 -1.32 2.47 -6.78
N HIS A 33 -0.42 3.32 -7.27
CA HIS A 33 0.38 2.99 -8.43
C HIS A 33 1.35 1.84 -8.09
N LYS A 34 0.96 0.62 -8.47
CA LYS A 34 1.66 -0.65 -8.15
C LYS A 34 3.17 -0.60 -8.40
N ALA A 35 3.58 0.02 -9.49
CA ALA A 35 4.98 0.15 -9.84
C ALA A 35 5.71 1.20 -8.99
N ALA A 36 5.03 2.30 -8.59
CA ALA A 36 5.69 3.34 -7.80
C ALA A 36 5.97 2.85 -6.37
N PHE A 37 4.99 2.17 -5.77
CA PHE A 37 5.18 1.58 -4.45
C PHE A 37 6.20 0.44 -4.48
N GLY A 38 6.14 -0.44 -5.49
CA GLY A 38 7.16 -1.47 -5.69
C GLY A 38 8.57 -0.91 -5.88
N VAL A 39 8.75 0.16 -6.67
CA VAL A 39 10.07 0.81 -6.83
C VAL A 39 10.54 1.41 -5.51
N ALA A 40 9.67 2.09 -4.76
CA ALA A 40 10.03 2.67 -3.47
C ALA A 40 10.50 1.61 -2.46
N THR A 41 9.74 0.53 -2.31
CA THR A 41 10.11 -0.59 -1.42
C THR A 41 11.34 -1.34 -1.94
N GLY A 42 11.48 -1.49 -3.26
CA GLY A 42 12.66 -2.05 -3.91
C GLY A 42 13.92 -1.25 -3.60
N VAL A 43 13.90 0.07 -3.78
CA VAL A 43 15.05 0.94 -3.46
C VAL A 43 15.39 0.86 -1.97
N ALA A 44 14.38 0.88 -1.09
CA ALA A 44 14.59 0.72 0.35
C ALA A 44 15.25 -0.63 0.68
N GLY A 45 14.77 -1.73 0.07
CA GLY A 45 15.35 -3.06 0.22
C GLY A 45 16.78 -3.17 -0.31
N ALA A 46 17.06 -2.55 -1.46
CA ALA A 46 18.40 -2.49 -2.03
C ALA A 46 19.39 -1.78 -1.10
N LEU A 47 19.00 -0.61 -0.59
CA LEU A 47 19.80 0.17 0.34
C LEU A 47 20.02 -0.55 1.67
N LEU A 48 18.98 -1.19 2.21
CA LEU A 48 19.09 -2.02 3.41
C LEU A 48 20.13 -3.13 3.19
N MET A 49 20.00 -3.90 2.12
CA MET A 49 20.83 -5.07 1.89
C MET A 49 22.26 -4.72 1.51
N GLY A 50 22.44 -3.69 0.68
CA GLY A 50 23.75 -3.10 0.41
C GLY A 50 24.38 -2.54 1.68
N GLY A 51 23.61 -1.84 2.51
CA GLY A 51 24.05 -1.24 3.77
C GLY A 51 24.52 -2.27 4.80
N ILE A 52 23.76 -3.35 5.00
CA ILE A 52 24.16 -4.45 5.90
C ILE A 52 25.43 -5.12 5.39
N THR A 53 25.51 -5.43 4.09
CA THR A 53 26.70 -6.05 3.49
C THR A 53 27.91 -5.14 3.61
N MET A 54 27.74 -3.83 3.38
CA MET A 54 28.78 -2.83 3.53
C MET A 54 29.24 -2.67 4.98
N ALA A 55 28.32 -2.65 5.93
CA ALA A 55 28.63 -2.57 7.35
C ALA A 55 29.50 -3.76 7.78
N CYS A 56 29.22 -4.97 7.29
CA CYS A 56 30.07 -6.14 7.55
C CYS A 56 31.47 -6.08 6.94
N LEU A 57 31.65 -5.36 5.83
CA LEU A 57 32.97 -5.14 5.23
C LEU A 57 33.77 -4.06 5.97
N LEU A 58 33.11 -3.00 6.44
CA LEU A 58 33.77 -1.83 7.03
C LEU A 58 33.94 -1.94 8.56
N VAL A 59 33.06 -2.68 9.25
CA VAL A 59 33.04 -2.77 10.70
C VAL A 59 33.52 -4.16 11.15
N PRO A 60 34.70 -4.28 11.78
CA PRO A 60 35.26 -5.58 12.21
C PRO A 60 34.40 -6.34 13.22
N ARG A 61 33.52 -5.64 13.96
CA ARG A 61 32.54 -6.27 14.87
C ARG A 61 31.35 -6.87 14.13
N ALA A 62 30.99 -6.31 12.97
CA ALA A 62 29.85 -6.76 12.18
C ALA A 62 30.20 -8.01 11.35
N SER A 63 31.48 -8.27 11.05
CA SER A 63 31.91 -9.48 10.34
C SER A 63 31.65 -10.79 11.11
N THR A 64 31.32 -10.71 12.40
CA THR A 64 30.89 -11.87 13.21
C THR A 64 29.50 -12.37 12.80
N PHE A 65 28.68 -11.55 12.12
CA PHE A 65 27.40 -12.00 11.59
C PHE A 65 27.60 -12.98 10.42
N PRO A 66 26.94 -14.16 10.44
CA PRO A 66 27.11 -15.18 9.41
C PRO A 66 26.33 -14.86 8.13
N LEU A 67 26.55 -13.67 7.55
CA LEU A 67 25.95 -13.24 6.27
C LEU A 67 26.34 -14.14 5.10
N GLY A 68 27.35 -14.99 5.23
CA GLY A 68 27.69 -16.00 4.24
C GLY A 68 26.54 -16.97 3.93
N LEU A 69 25.66 -17.25 4.91
CA LEU A 69 24.48 -18.11 4.72
C LEU A 69 23.50 -17.56 3.69
N LEU A 70 23.51 -16.23 3.51
CA LEU A 70 22.66 -15.56 2.55
C LEU A 70 23.03 -15.92 1.10
N GLY A 71 24.24 -16.42 0.87
CA GLY A 71 24.69 -16.96 -0.41
C GLY A 71 23.94 -18.22 -0.86
N GLU A 72 23.31 -18.94 0.07
CA GLU A 72 22.45 -20.09 -0.26
C GLU A 72 21.11 -19.66 -0.88
N TYR A 73 20.60 -18.49 -0.48
CA TYR A 73 19.33 -17.95 -0.97
C TYR A 73 19.51 -17.02 -2.16
N PHE A 74 20.61 -16.27 -2.18
CA PHE A 74 20.92 -15.32 -3.23
C PHE A 74 22.08 -15.81 -4.09
N ALA A 75 21.74 -16.31 -5.29
CA ALA A 75 22.71 -16.79 -6.25
C ALA A 75 23.77 -15.72 -6.54
N GLY A 76 25.05 -16.08 -6.36
CA GLY A 76 26.20 -15.21 -6.58
C GLY A 76 26.49 -14.21 -5.46
N PHE A 77 25.75 -14.27 -4.34
CA PHE A 77 26.02 -13.43 -3.18
C PHE A 77 27.24 -13.97 -2.40
N SER A 78 28.15 -13.06 -2.06
CA SER A 78 29.29 -13.31 -1.18
C SER A 78 29.50 -12.07 -0.33
N VAL A 79 30.15 -12.18 0.84
CA VAL A 79 30.49 -10.97 1.63
C VAL A 79 31.74 -10.33 1.03
N SER A 80 31.55 -9.59 -0.06
CA SER A 80 32.60 -8.90 -0.82
C SER A 80 32.07 -7.62 -1.45
N TRP A 81 32.95 -6.76 -1.96
CA TRP A 81 32.55 -5.55 -2.70
C TRP A 81 31.64 -5.86 -3.89
N LYS A 82 31.88 -6.96 -4.61
CA LYS A 82 30.99 -7.44 -5.67
C LYS A 82 29.65 -7.92 -5.09
N GLY A 83 29.69 -8.60 -3.96
CA GLY A 83 28.52 -9.07 -3.24
C GLY A 83 27.59 -7.98 -2.76
N VAL A 84 28.09 -6.76 -2.50
CA VAL A 84 27.25 -5.60 -2.18
C VAL A 84 26.34 -5.26 -3.37
N ALA A 85 26.88 -5.20 -4.59
CA ALA A 85 26.09 -4.95 -5.78
C ALA A 85 25.06 -6.06 -6.03
N VAL A 86 25.46 -7.32 -5.83
CA VAL A 86 24.55 -8.48 -5.92
C VAL A 86 23.45 -8.42 -4.86
N GLY A 87 23.81 -8.07 -3.62
CA GLY A 87 22.88 -7.90 -2.50
C GLY A 87 21.90 -6.75 -2.72
N MET A 88 22.36 -5.63 -3.28
CA MET A 88 21.48 -4.53 -3.68
C MET A 88 20.49 -4.97 -4.77
N GLY A 89 20.93 -5.74 -5.76
CA GLY A 89 20.07 -6.27 -6.82
C GLY A 89 19.00 -7.22 -6.28
N TRP A 90 19.39 -8.18 -5.44
CA TRP A 90 18.45 -9.11 -4.81
C TRP A 90 17.52 -8.42 -3.80
N GLY A 91 18.05 -7.50 -2.99
CA GLY A 91 17.27 -6.67 -2.07
C GLY A 91 16.24 -5.82 -2.82
N PHE A 92 16.62 -5.24 -3.96
CA PHE A 92 15.68 -4.55 -4.84
C PHE A 92 14.58 -5.48 -5.32
N LEU A 93 14.95 -6.62 -5.90
CA LEU A 93 13.99 -7.53 -6.53
C LEU A 93 12.98 -8.08 -5.53
N VAL A 94 13.44 -8.60 -4.39
CA VAL A 94 12.58 -9.18 -3.36
C VAL A 94 11.63 -8.13 -2.77
N SER A 95 12.16 -6.97 -2.40
CA SER A 95 11.34 -5.90 -1.81
C SER A 95 10.43 -5.21 -2.85
N PHE A 96 10.83 -5.17 -4.13
CA PHE A 96 10.00 -4.71 -5.23
C PHE A 96 8.79 -5.63 -5.41
N VAL A 97 9.01 -6.94 -5.50
CA VAL A 97 7.94 -7.93 -5.68
C VAL A 97 7.00 -7.90 -4.48
N ALA A 98 7.54 -7.86 -3.26
CA ALA A 98 6.74 -7.76 -2.05
C ALA A 98 5.88 -6.49 -2.02
N GLY A 99 6.47 -5.31 -2.29
CA GLY A 99 5.73 -4.05 -2.31
C GLY A 99 4.70 -4.00 -3.43
N TRP A 100 5.06 -4.42 -4.64
CA TRP A 100 4.15 -4.52 -5.77
C TRP A 100 2.94 -5.40 -5.45
N PHE A 101 3.17 -6.56 -4.80
CA PHE A 101 2.12 -7.48 -4.41
C PHE A 101 1.19 -6.88 -3.35
N VAL A 102 1.73 -6.17 -2.35
CA VAL A 102 0.93 -5.45 -1.35
C VAL A 102 0.05 -4.38 -2.01
N ALA A 103 0.60 -3.59 -2.94
CA ALA A 103 -0.17 -2.60 -3.69
C ALA A 103 -1.26 -3.24 -4.55
N PHE A 104 -0.96 -4.39 -5.16
CA PHE A 104 -1.93 -5.19 -5.92
C PHE A 104 -3.08 -5.66 -5.04
N CYS A 105 -2.79 -6.29 -3.89
CA CYS A 105 -3.80 -6.76 -2.94
C CYS A 105 -4.69 -5.62 -2.42
N ARG A 106 -4.10 -4.47 -2.08
CA ARG A 106 -4.85 -3.27 -1.68
C ARG A 106 -5.79 -2.79 -2.78
N ASN A 107 -5.29 -2.71 -4.02
CA ASN A 107 -6.09 -2.28 -5.16
C ASN A 107 -7.21 -3.27 -5.49
N LEU A 108 -6.95 -4.58 -5.36
CA LEU A 108 -7.96 -5.62 -5.52
C LEU A 108 -9.05 -5.53 -4.46
N ALA A 109 -8.68 -5.35 -3.20
CA ALA A 109 -9.65 -5.18 -2.11
C ALA A 109 -10.58 -4.00 -2.36
N LEU A 110 -10.05 -2.84 -2.77
CA LEU A 110 -10.86 -1.66 -3.12
C LEU A 110 -11.80 -1.92 -4.30
N ALA A 111 -11.32 -2.60 -5.33
CA ALA A 111 -12.15 -2.95 -6.49
C ALA A 111 -13.30 -3.91 -6.12
N VAL A 112 -13.02 -4.92 -5.29
CA VAL A 112 -14.02 -5.88 -4.81
C VAL A 112 -15.05 -5.17 -3.93
N SER A 113 -14.63 -4.30 -3.01
CA SER A 113 -15.55 -3.53 -2.17
C SER A 113 -16.48 -2.65 -3.01
N ALA A 114 -15.93 -1.94 -4.01
CA ALA A 114 -16.73 -1.11 -4.90
C ALA A 114 -17.73 -1.95 -5.72
N PHE A 115 -17.30 -3.10 -6.22
CA PHE A 115 -18.17 -4.03 -6.93
C PHE A 115 -19.31 -4.53 -6.04
N MET A 116 -19.02 -4.99 -4.81
CA MET A 116 -20.04 -5.47 -3.87
C MET A 116 -21.07 -4.42 -3.50
N ILE A 117 -20.65 -3.16 -3.30
CA ILE A 117 -21.58 -2.05 -3.01
C ILE A 117 -22.50 -1.82 -4.20
N ARG A 118 -21.96 -1.80 -5.42
CA ARG A 118 -22.74 -1.61 -6.65
C ARG A 118 -23.75 -2.75 -6.88
N THR A 119 -23.33 -4.01 -6.71
CA THR A 119 -24.21 -5.17 -6.85
C THR A 119 -25.36 -5.13 -5.84
N ARG A 120 -25.10 -4.73 -4.59
CA ARG A 120 -26.16 -4.60 -3.57
C ARG A 120 -27.17 -3.52 -3.93
N ALA A 121 -26.70 -2.38 -4.44
CA ALA A 121 -27.58 -1.28 -4.85
C ALA A 121 -28.52 -1.67 -6.01
N GLU A 122 -28.02 -2.42 -6.99
CA GLU A 122 -28.82 -2.89 -8.13
C GLU A 122 -29.92 -3.89 -7.72
N ILE A 123 -29.63 -4.78 -6.75
CA ILE A 123 -30.60 -5.74 -6.21
C ILE A 123 -31.71 -5.02 -5.43
N GLU A 124 -31.37 -4.00 -4.66
CA GLU A 124 -32.34 -3.24 -3.87
C GLU A 124 -33.28 -2.40 -4.75
N GLN A 125 -32.78 -1.82 -5.84
CA GLN A 125 -33.64 -1.15 -6.83
C GLN A 125 -34.62 -2.12 -7.51
N THR A 126 -34.16 -3.32 -7.87
CA THR A 126 -35.01 -4.33 -8.51
C THR A 126 -36.13 -4.78 -7.57
N ARG A 127 -35.83 -4.97 -6.28
CA ARG A 127 -36.84 -5.31 -5.27
C ARG A 127 -37.89 -4.21 -5.12
N ASN A 128 -37.47 -2.96 -5.01
CA ASN A 128 -38.38 -1.82 -4.84
C ASN A 128 -39.29 -1.57 -6.07
N PHE A 129 -38.82 -1.93 -7.27
CA PHE A 129 -39.66 -1.90 -8.48
C PHE A 129 -40.75 -2.99 -8.47
N LEU A 130 -40.43 -4.20 -8.00
CA LEU A 130 -41.41 -5.28 -7.89
C LEU A 130 -42.47 -5.05 -6.80
N ASP A 131 -42.13 -4.33 -5.71
CA ASP A 131 -43.09 -4.01 -4.64
C ASP A 131 -44.16 -2.98 -5.08
N HIS A 132 -44.00 -2.33 -6.23
CA HIS A 132 -44.88 -1.29 -6.77
C HIS A 132 -45.88 -1.76 -7.83
N ILE A 133 -45.86 -3.04 -8.22
CA ILE A 133 -46.74 -3.66 -9.22
C ILE A 133 -47.50 -4.84 -8.62
#